data_AF-R0LTT8-F1
#
_entry.id   AF-R0LTT8-F1
#
_cell.length_a   1.000
_cell.length_b   1.000
_cell.length_c   1.000
_cell.angle_alpha   90.00
_cell.angle_beta   90.00
_cell.angle_gamma   90.00
#
_symmetry.space_group_name_H-M   'P 1'
#
loop_
_entity.id
_entity.type
_entity.pdbx_description
1 polymer ?
#
loop_
_entity_poly.entity_id
_entity_poly.type
_entity_poly.pdbx_seq_one_letter_code
_entity_poly.pdbx_strand_id
1 'polypeptide(L)'
;SVVYAEALWDHVTMDDQELGFKAGDVIEVMDATNKEWWWGRILDSEGWFPASFVRLRVNQDEPMEDYPVKVEGGKEDDSSSGTRRFGMGQTTKDQMRTNVINEILSTERDYIKHLKDICEGYIKQCRKRADMFTEEQLKTIFGNIEDIYRCQKKFVKALEKKFNKDHPHLSEVGSCFLEYQTEFQIYSEYCNNHPNACMELSRLTKVNKYVYFFEACRLLQKMIDISLDGFLLTPVQKICKYPLQLAELLKYTNPQHRDYKDVEAALNAMKNVAQLINERKRRLENIDKIAQWQSSIEDWEGEDVLVKSSELIYSGELAKISHPQAKSQQRMFFLFDHQLVCCKKDLLRRDILYYKSRINMDDMEILDVEDGKDKDFSISVKNAFKLHCRNTEEVHLFCAKKPEQKQRWLKAFENERRQVQLDQETGFSITEVQKKQAMLNASKQHHTGKPKAVTRPYYDFLMRQKHPTLPTTLPQQQVFMLAEPKRKPSNFWQNISRLTPFRK
;
A
#
# COMPACT_ATOMS: atom_id res chain seq x y z
N SER A 1 11.03 -23.53 -20.04
CA SER A 1 10.10 -23.67 -18.91
C SER A 1 9.42 -22.34 -18.70
N VAL A 2 8.12 -22.35 -18.48
CA VAL A 2 7.35 -21.13 -18.19
C VAL A 2 7.70 -20.69 -16.77
N VAL A 3 7.92 -19.39 -16.56
CA VAL A 3 8.27 -18.83 -15.25
C VAL A 3 7.15 -17.91 -14.80
N TYR A 4 6.67 -18.07 -13.56
CA TYR A 4 5.63 -17.25 -12.97
C TYR A 4 6.16 -16.38 -11.83
N ALA A 5 5.69 -15.14 -11.81
CA ALA A 5 5.88 -14.17 -10.73
C ALA A 5 4.52 -13.68 -10.21
N GLU A 6 4.52 -13.12 -9.01
CA GLU A 6 3.35 -12.50 -8.38
C GLU A 6 3.67 -11.06 -7.99
N ALA A 7 2.78 -10.13 -8.30
CA ALA A 7 2.98 -8.71 -8.08
C ALA A 7 2.99 -8.34 -6.58
N LEU A 8 4.01 -7.60 -6.16
CA LEU A 8 4.20 -7.02 -4.82
C LEU A 8 3.53 -5.65 -4.67
N TRP A 9 3.47 -4.90 -5.76
CA TRP A 9 2.96 -3.54 -5.82
C TRP A 9 2.06 -3.39 -7.03
N ASP A 10 1.13 -2.45 -6.97
CA ASP A 10 0.43 -1.99 -8.17
C ASP A 10 1.47 -1.34 -9.09
N HIS A 11 1.58 -1.84 -10.33
CA HIS A 11 2.26 -1.13 -11.40
C HIS A 11 1.18 -0.42 -12.21
N VAL A 12 0.95 0.85 -11.88
CA VAL A 12 0.05 1.70 -12.65
C VAL A 12 0.87 2.35 -13.76
N THR A 13 0.62 1.93 -14.98
CA THR A 13 1.25 2.47 -16.18
C THR A 13 0.21 2.90 -17.21
N MET A 14 0.64 3.78 -18.11
CA MET A 14 -0.15 4.34 -19.21
C MET A 14 0.61 4.27 -20.52
N ASP A 15 1.82 3.70 -20.48
CA ASP A 15 2.61 3.31 -21.64
C ASP A 15 2.01 1.99 -22.18
N ASP A 16 1.76 1.93 -23.49
CA ASP A 16 1.20 0.77 -24.15
C ASP A 16 2.22 -0.37 -24.30
N GLN A 17 3.50 -0.10 -24.04
CA GLN A 17 4.56 -1.10 -23.98
C GLN A 17 4.79 -1.64 -22.57
N GLU A 18 4.18 -1.06 -21.53
CA GLU A 18 4.31 -1.51 -20.14
C GLU A 18 3.09 -2.32 -19.69
N LEU A 19 3.32 -3.33 -18.85
CA LEU A 19 2.27 -4.20 -18.33
C LEU A 19 1.76 -3.68 -16.99
N GLY A 20 0.59 -3.06 -16.99
CA GLY A 20 -0.07 -2.63 -15.76
C GLY A 20 -0.67 -3.79 -14.96
N PHE A 21 -0.51 -3.77 -13.63
CA PHE A 21 -1.07 -4.80 -12.74
C PHE A 21 -1.33 -4.31 -11.32
N LYS A 22 -2.06 -5.09 -10.56
CA LYS A 22 -2.32 -4.91 -9.13
C LYS A 22 -1.50 -5.87 -8.30
N ALA A 23 -1.20 -5.48 -7.06
CA ALA A 23 -0.57 -6.38 -6.10
C ALA A 23 -1.41 -7.67 -5.94
N GLY A 24 -0.75 -8.82 -6.07
CA GLY A 24 -1.36 -10.15 -6.09
C GLY A 24 -1.63 -10.74 -7.48
N ASP A 25 -1.51 -9.97 -8.56
CA ASP A 25 -1.66 -10.50 -9.92
C ASP A 25 -0.51 -11.45 -10.26
N VAL A 26 -0.83 -12.54 -10.98
CA VAL A 26 0.14 -13.55 -11.42
C VAL A 26 0.58 -13.24 -12.84
N ILE A 27 1.88 -13.06 -13.02
CA ILE A 27 2.50 -12.67 -14.27
C ILE A 27 3.34 -13.84 -14.78
N GLU A 28 3.10 -14.23 -16.03
CA GLU A 28 3.99 -15.12 -16.76
C GLU A 28 5.19 -14.32 -17.28
N VAL A 29 6.39 -14.63 -16.78
CA VAL A 29 7.63 -13.96 -17.15
C VAL A 29 8.18 -14.59 -18.44
N MET A 30 8.17 -13.81 -19.51
CA MET A 30 8.55 -14.22 -20.85
C MET A 30 10.02 -13.88 -21.16
N ASP A 31 10.49 -12.72 -20.69
CA ASP A 31 11.89 -12.29 -20.82
C ASP A 31 12.37 -11.66 -19.49
N ALA A 32 13.46 -12.20 -18.94
CA ALA A 32 14.14 -11.70 -17.75
C ALA A 32 15.63 -11.39 -18.01
N THR A 33 15.99 -11.08 -19.25
CA THR A 33 17.38 -10.81 -19.67
C THR A 33 17.92 -9.53 -19.03
N ASN A 34 17.06 -8.53 -18.83
CA ASN A 34 17.39 -7.28 -18.14
C ASN A 34 17.17 -7.45 -16.62
N LYS A 35 18.01 -6.79 -15.80
CA LYS A 35 17.97 -6.89 -14.33
C LYS A 35 16.80 -6.11 -13.70
N GLU A 36 16.34 -5.06 -14.36
CA GLU A 36 15.38 -4.10 -13.80
C GLU A 36 14.01 -4.19 -14.47
N TRP A 37 13.96 -4.49 -15.77
CA TRP A 37 12.72 -4.56 -16.56
C TRP A 37 12.57 -5.90 -17.24
N TRP A 38 11.45 -6.58 -16.98
CA TRP A 38 11.12 -7.89 -17.54
C TRP A 38 9.92 -7.78 -18.48
N TRP A 39 9.87 -8.62 -19.51
CA TRP A 39 8.68 -8.76 -20.35
C TRP A 39 7.82 -9.88 -19.81
N GLY A 40 6.52 -9.65 -19.67
CA GLY A 40 5.62 -10.69 -19.22
C GLY A 40 4.19 -10.52 -19.69
N ARG A 41 3.36 -11.46 -19.27
CA ARG A 41 1.98 -11.61 -19.69
C ARG A 41 1.06 -11.83 -18.49
N ILE A 42 -0.08 -11.13 -18.49
CA ILE A 42 -1.24 -11.42 -17.65
C ILE A 42 -2.43 -11.62 -18.58
N LEU A 43 -3.02 -12.83 -18.59
CA LEU A 43 -4.12 -13.17 -19.49
C LEU A 43 -3.77 -12.82 -20.95
N ASP A 44 -4.52 -11.90 -21.56
CA ASP A 44 -4.33 -11.45 -22.95
C ASP A 44 -3.46 -10.17 -23.09
N SER A 45 -2.93 -9.64 -21.97
CA SER A 45 -2.10 -8.42 -21.96
C SER A 45 -0.63 -8.76 -21.75
N GLU A 46 0.24 -8.19 -22.58
CA GLU A 46 1.70 -8.35 -22.51
C GLU A 46 2.38 -6.98 -22.43
N GLY A 47 3.54 -6.90 -21.77
CA GLY A 47 4.29 -5.66 -21.65
C GLY A 47 5.51 -5.77 -20.75
N TRP A 48 6.31 -4.70 -20.74
CA TRP A 48 7.44 -4.51 -19.83
C TRP A 48 6.94 -4.17 -18.42
N PHE A 49 7.58 -4.74 -17.41
CA PHE A 49 7.31 -4.39 -16.02
C PHE A 49 8.58 -4.43 -15.17
N PRO A 50 8.64 -3.65 -14.09
CA PRO A 50 9.81 -3.63 -13.23
C PRO A 50 9.91 -4.91 -12.40
N ALA A 51 11.05 -5.60 -12.52
CA ALA A 51 11.36 -6.84 -11.79
C ALA A 51 11.27 -6.65 -10.26
N SER A 52 11.57 -5.44 -9.76
CA SER A 52 11.46 -5.09 -8.35
C SER A 52 10.03 -5.10 -7.80
N PHE A 53 9.01 -5.08 -8.67
CA PHE A 53 7.60 -5.03 -8.28
C PHE A 53 6.97 -6.42 -8.21
N VAL A 54 7.73 -7.48 -8.44
CA VAL A 54 7.22 -8.85 -8.43
C VAL A 54 8.08 -9.78 -7.58
N ARG A 55 7.52 -10.92 -7.18
CA ARG A 55 8.22 -12.04 -6.55
C ARG A 55 8.05 -13.28 -7.42
N LEU A 56 9.15 -13.92 -7.81
CA LEU A 56 9.10 -15.23 -8.48
C LEU A 56 8.50 -16.29 -7.54
N ARG A 57 7.62 -17.14 -8.08
CA ARG A 57 7.11 -18.30 -7.34
C ARG A 57 8.23 -19.31 -7.08
N VAL A 58 8.21 -19.95 -5.92
CA VAL A 58 9.22 -20.97 -5.57
C VAL A 58 8.96 -22.25 -6.36
N ASN A 59 7.69 -22.62 -6.51
CA ASN A 59 7.29 -23.84 -7.22
C ASN A 59 6.69 -23.47 -8.60
N GLN A 60 7.48 -23.69 -9.66
CA GLN A 60 7.20 -23.22 -11.04
C GLN A 60 6.38 -24.22 -11.89
N ASP A 61 6.36 -25.50 -11.52
CA ASP A 61 5.80 -26.59 -12.35
C ASP A 61 4.30 -26.86 -12.13
N GLU A 62 3.55 -25.93 -11.53
CA GLU A 62 2.11 -26.14 -11.32
C GLU A 62 1.26 -25.68 -12.51
N PRO A 63 0.38 -26.55 -13.04
CA PRO A 63 -0.65 -26.13 -13.97
C PRO A 63 -1.62 -25.17 -13.28
N MET A 64 -2.05 -24.14 -14.01
CA MET A 64 -2.99 -23.14 -13.56
C MET A 64 -4.39 -23.78 -13.43
N GLU A 65 -4.71 -24.37 -12.26
CA GLU A 65 -6.07 -24.82 -11.94
C GLU A 65 -6.56 -24.29 -10.58
N ASP A 66 -7.78 -23.75 -10.65
CA ASP A 66 -8.76 -23.38 -9.62
C ASP A 66 -8.41 -22.32 -8.56
N TYR A 67 -8.67 -21.07 -8.93
CA TYR A 67 -9.35 -20.15 -8.01
C TYR A 67 -10.71 -20.77 -7.61
N PRO A 68 -11.04 -20.89 -6.31
CA PRO A 68 -12.32 -21.45 -5.92
C PRO A 68 -13.44 -20.47 -6.24
N VAL A 69 -14.08 -20.64 -7.41
CA VAL A 69 -15.40 -20.07 -7.65
C VAL A 69 -16.38 -20.88 -6.81
N LYS A 70 -16.91 -20.27 -5.75
CA LYS A 70 -18.09 -20.80 -5.05
C LYS A 70 -19.22 -20.89 -6.08
N VAL A 71 -19.55 -22.10 -6.51
CA VAL A 71 -20.82 -22.39 -7.18
C VAL A 71 -21.62 -23.28 -6.23
N GLU A 72 -22.67 -22.70 -5.66
CA GLU A 72 -23.77 -23.44 -5.02
C GLU A 72 -24.51 -24.26 -6.10
N GLY A 73 -24.87 -25.50 -5.78
CA GLY A 73 -25.83 -26.29 -6.56
C GLY A 73 -25.39 -27.73 -6.78
N GLY A 74 -25.92 -28.64 -5.96
CA GLY A 74 -25.52 -30.05 -5.92
C GLY A 74 -25.95 -30.93 -7.10
N LYS A 75 -25.31 -32.10 -7.19
CA LYS A 75 -25.95 -33.42 -7.01
C LYS A 75 -24.86 -34.50 -6.94
N GLU A 76 -25.09 -35.45 -6.05
CA GLU A 76 -24.33 -36.69 -5.87
C GLU A 76 -24.45 -37.55 -7.13
N ASP A 77 -23.36 -38.20 -7.52
CA ASP A 77 -23.44 -39.55 -8.07
C ASP A 77 -22.19 -40.35 -7.71
N ASP A 78 -22.46 -41.51 -7.13
CA ASP A 78 -21.54 -42.48 -6.55
C ASP A 78 -21.08 -43.47 -7.63
N SER A 79 -19.78 -43.72 -7.73
CA SER A 79 -19.22 -44.91 -8.37
C SER A 79 -17.77 -45.14 -7.96
N SER A 80 -17.64 -46.09 -7.03
CA SER A 80 -16.42 -46.69 -6.52
C SER A 80 -15.39 -47.15 -7.58
N SER A 81 -14.13 -46.75 -7.39
CA SER A 81 -12.99 -47.68 -7.42
C SER A 81 -11.82 -47.10 -6.62
N GLY A 82 -11.73 -47.50 -5.35
CA GLY A 82 -10.59 -47.19 -4.51
C GLY A 82 -9.45 -48.18 -4.78
N THR A 83 -8.32 -47.72 -5.30
CA THR A 83 -7.03 -48.39 -5.07
C THR A 83 -5.86 -47.39 -5.19
N ARG A 84 -5.27 -47.02 -4.04
CA ARG A 84 -3.89 -46.54 -3.84
C ARG A 84 -3.43 -45.28 -4.62
N ARG A 85 -3.78 -44.08 -4.11
CA ARG A 85 -3.07 -42.82 -4.44
C ARG A 85 -2.70 -41.93 -3.24
N PHE A 86 -2.88 -42.39 -2.01
CA PHE A 86 -2.63 -41.59 -0.80
C PHE A 86 -1.15 -41.38 -0.44
N GLY A 87 -0.20 -42.07 -1.08
CA GLY A 87 1.22 -42.05 -0.66
C GLY A 87 2.17 -41.14 -1.45
N MET A 88 1.91 -40.87 -2.74
CA MET A 88 2.86 -40.13 -3.60
C MET A 88 2.61 -38.61 -3.63
N GLY A 89 1.39 -38.15 -3.35
CA GLY A 89 1.04 -36.73 -3.34
C GLY A 89 1.44 -35.99 -2.06
N GLN A 90 1.53 -36.70 -0.93
CA GLN A 90 1.89 -36.11 0.37
C GLN A 90 3.39 -35.76 0.42
N THR A 91 4.26 -36.66 -0.06
CA THR A 91 5.72 -36.45 -0.09
C THR A 91 6.13 -35.32 -1.02
N THR A 92 5.40 -35.10 -2.12
CA THR A 92 5.62 -33.96 -3.02
C THR A 92 5.17 -32.65 -2.40
N LYS A 93 4.00 -32.59 -1.74
CA LYS A 93 3.56 -31.38 -1.01
C LYS A 93 4.46 -31.03 0.17
N ASP A 94 4.96 -32.02 0.91
CA ASP A 94 5.92 -31.81 2.00
C ASP A 94 7.26 -31.26 1.47
N GLN A 95 7.70 -31.72 0.29
CA GLN A 95 8.86 -31.15 -0.39
C GLN A 95 8.61 -29.71 -0.84
N MET A 96 7.43 -29.40 -1.40
CA MET A 96 7.06 -28.03 -1.77
C MET A 96 7.04 -27.10 -0.55
N ARG A 97 6.46 -27.53 0.58
CA ARG A 97 6.48 -26.77 1.85
C ARG A 97 7.91 -26.58 2.35
N THR A 98 8.75 -27.61 2.26
CA THR A 98 10.19 -27.51 2.59
C THR A 98 10.89 -26.44 1.76
N ASN A 99 10.62 -26.38 0.44
CA ASN A 99 11.22 -25.37 -0.44
C ASN A 99 10.83 -23.95 0.00
N VAL A 100 9.56 -23.71 0.32
CA VAL A 100 9.08 -22.42 0.79
C VAL A 100 9.70 -22.02 2.13
N ILE A 101 9.79 -22.94 3.09
CA ILE A 101 10.42 -22.67 4.41
C ILE A 101 11.90 -22.31 4.25
N ASN A 102 12.62 -23.03 3.39
CA ASN A 102 14.02 -22.74 3.10
C ASN A 102 14.19 -21.39 2.40
N GLU A 103 13.30 -21.03 1.47
CA GLU A 103 13.31 -19.73 0.80
C GLU A 103 13.05 -18.58 1.79
N ILE A 104 12.07 -18.72 2.70
CA ILE A 104 11.82 -17.75 3.77
C ILE A 104 13.09 -17.55 4.59
N LEU A 105 13.69 -18.62 5.12
CA LEU A 105 14.90 -18.52 5.95
C LEU A 105 16.11 -17.97 5.20
N SER A 106 16.31 -18.37 3.93
CA SER A 106 17.41 -17.85 3.12
C SER A 106 17.24 -16.37 2.85
N THR A 107 16.05 -15.96 2.40
CA THR A 107 15.79 -14.54 2.10
C THR A 107 15.82 -13.66 3.35
N GLU A 108 15.46 -14.20 4.52
CA GLU A 108 15.68 -13.52 5.81
C GLU A 108 17.16 -13.28 6.12
N ARG A 109 18.01 -14.29 5.89
CA ARG A 109 19.47 -14.20 6.12
C ARG A 109 20.13 -13.22 5.17
N ASP A 110 19.70 -13.20 3.91
CA ASP A 110 20.20 -12.24 2.94
C ASP A 110 19.76 -10.82 3.29
N TYR A 111 18.48 -10.66 3.67
CA TYR A 111 17.95 -9.36 4.06
C TYR A 111 18.64 -8.79 5.31
N ILE A 112 18.83 -9.59 6.37
CA ILE A 112 19.55 -9.13 7.57
C ILE A 112 21.03 -8.82 7.28
N LYS A 113 21.65 -9.51 6.31
CA LYS A 113 22.98 -9.17 5.83
C LYS A 113 22.98 -7.81 5.15
N HIS A 114 22.00 -7.52 4.28
CA HIS A 114 21.87 -6.20 3.66
C HIS A 114 21.70 -5.09 4.71
N LEU A 115 20.82 -5.28 5.69
CA LEU A 115 20.64 -4.32 6.78
C LEU A 115 21.93 -4.09 7.58
N LYS A 116 22.68 -5.17 7.86
CA LYS A 116 23.99 -5.09 8.52
C LYS A 116 24.97 -4.25 7.69
N ASP A 117 25.06 -4.54 6.40
CA ASP A 117 25.97 -3.85 5.50
C ASP A 117 25.62 -2.35 5.37
N ILE A 118 24.34 -1.99 5.42
CA ILE A 118 23.90 -0.59 5.48
C ILE A 118 24.35 0.09 6.79
N CYS A 119 24.06 -0.54 7.94
CA CYS A 119 24.38 0.03 9.25
C CYS A 119 25.90 0.15 9.48
N GLU A 120 26.66 -0.91 9.18
CA GLU A 120 28.10 -0.97 9.44
C GLU A 120 28.94 -0.34 8.32
N GLY A 121 28.51 -0.48 7.07
CA GLY A 121 29.24 -0.02 5.88
C GLY A 121 28.97 1.44 5.54
N TYR A 122 27.73 1.91 5.65
CA TYR A 122 27.36 3.29 5.33
C TYR A 122 27.17 4.15 6.57
N ILE A 123 26.19 3.85 7.43
CA ILE A 123 25.80 4.74 8.54
C ILE A 123 26.98 5.04 9.46
N LYS A 124 27.72 3.99 9.86
CA LYS A 124 28.90 4.12 10.71
C LYS A 124 29.99 5.00 10.09
N GLN A 125 30.17 4.96 8.77
CA GLN A 125 31.17 5.79 8.09
C GLN A 125 30.67 7.22 7.90
N CYS A 126 29.38 7.42 7.60
CA CYS A 126 28.79 8.74 7.46
C CYS A 126 28.86 9.52 8.78
N ARG A 127 28.57 8.87 9.92
CA ARG A 127 28.69 9.48 11.27
C ARG A 127 30.12 9.92 11.64
N LYS A 128 31.15 9.27 11.06
CA LYS A 128 32.55 9.69 11.26
C LYS A 128 32.93 10.93 10.45
N ARG A 129 32.12 11.29 9.46
CA ARG A 129 32.36 12.40 8.53
C ARG A 129 31.36 13.52 8.77
N ALA A 130 31.42 14.11 9.97
CA ALA A 130 30.62 15.28 10.32
C ALA A 130 30.91 16.51 9.44
N ASP A 131 32.05 16.51 8.74
CA ASP A 131 32.41 17.48 7.69
C ASP A 131 31.61 17.30 6.38
N MET A 132 31.01 16.11 6.18
CA MET A 132 30.24 15.76 4.99
C MET A 132 28.74 15.63 5.25
N PHE A 133 28.34 15.12 6.42
CA PHE A 133 26.95 14.81 6.75
C PHE A 133 26.55 15.45 8.08
N THR A 134 25.43 16.16 8.08
CA THR A 134 24.78 16.59 9.32
C THR A 134 23.92 15.47 9.90
N GLU A 135 23.65 15.51 11.20
CA GLU A 135 22.73 14.55 11.85
C GLU A 135 21.33 14.57 11.21
N GLU A 136 20.85 15.73 10.78
CA GLU A 136 19.58 15.85 10.06
C GLU A 136 19.62 15.11 8.71
N GLN A 137 20.69 15.28 7.93
CA GLN A 137 20.85 14.54 6.67
C GLN A 137 20.91 13.02 6.91
N LEU A 138 21.60 12.58 7.95
CA LEU A 138 21.65 11.16 8.30
C LEU A 138 20.26 10.62 8.65
N LYS A 139 19.48 11.38 9.43
CA LYS A 139 18.10 11.03 9.77
C LYS A 139 17.21 10.99 8.52
N THR A 140 17.35 11.94 7.60
CA THR A 140 16.59 11.95 6.34
C THR A 140 16.95 10.77 5.44
N ILE A 141 18.24 10.46 5.27
CA ILE A 141 18.70 9.41 4.35
C ILE A 141 18.38 8.01 4.90
N PHE A 142 18.67 7.76 6.17
CA PHE A 142 18.61 6.41 6.73
C PHE A 142 17.35 6.13 7.56
N GLY A 143 16.60 7.17 7.96
CA GLY A 143 15.39 7.02 8.76
C GLY A 143 15.62 6.20 10.03
N ASN A 144 14.71 5.26 10.30
CA ASN A 144 14.76 4.32 11.41
C ASN A 144 15.33 2.94 11.02
N ILE A 145 16.18 2.84 9.98
CA ILE A 145 16.67 1.54 9.48
C ILE A 145 17.48 0.74 10.52
N GLU A 146 18.15 1.40 11.45
CA GLU A 146 18.83 0.73 12.56
C GLU A 146 17.84 0.03 13.51
N ASP A 147 16.62 0.55 13.63
CA ASP A 147 15.55 -0.03 14.44
C ASP A 147 14.98 -1.26 13.73
N ILE A 148 14.77 -1.16 12.42
CA ILE A 148 14.42 -2.30 11.55
C ILE A 148 15.48 -3.40 11.69
N TYR A 149 16.76 -3.06 11.64
CA TYR A 149 17.84 -4.04 11.80
C TYR A 149 17.84 -4.73 13.16
N ARG A 150 17.58 -3.99 14.25
CA ARG A 150 17.46 -4.57 15.60
C ARG A 150 16.24 -5.49 15.72
N CYS A 151 15.10 -5.10 15.14
CA CYS A 151 13.91 -5.94 15.06
C CYS A 151 14.19 -7.22 14.26
N GLN A 152 14.76 -7.08 13.06
CA GLN A 152 15.05 -8.20 12.15
C GLN A 152 15.99 -9.22 12.79
N LYS A 153 17.01 -8.77 13.53
CA LYS A 153 17.89 -9.66 14.31
C LYS A 153 17.15 -10.58 15.26
N LYS A 154 16.12 -10.08 15.94
CA LYS A 154 15.32 -10.86 16.88
C LYS A 154 14.40 -11.82 16.12
N PHE A 155 13.73 -11.31 15.08
CA PHE A 155 12.83 -12.09 14.24
C PHE A 155 13.52 -13.28 13.56
N VAL A 156 14.69 -13.09 12.94
CA VAL A 156 15.44 -14.18 12.29
C VAL A 156 15.86 -15.24 13.30
N LYS A 157 16.30 -14.84 14.50
CA LYS A 157 16.61 -15.80 15.58
C LYS A 157 15.39 -16.61 16.01
N ALA A 158 14.21 -16.00 16.06
CA ALA A 158 12.97 -16.69 16.38
C ALA A 158 12.61 -17.72 15.29
N LEU A 159 12.72 -17.34 14.00
CA LEU A 159 12.52 -18.25 12.88
C LEU A 159 13.50 -19.43 12.88
N GLU A 160 14.79 -19.16 13.07
CA GLU A 160 15.82 -20.21 13.11
C GLU A 160 15.62 -21.19 14.28
N LYS A 161 15.05 -20.72 15.40
CA LYS A 161 14.68 -21.58 16.54
C LYS A 161 13.50 -22.50 16.23
N LYS A 162 12.57 -22.07 15.38
CA LYS A 162 11.40 -22.87 14.94
C LYS A 162 11.71 -23.80 13.77
N PHE A 163 12.87 -23.66 13.14
CA PHE A 163 13.28 -24.50 12.03
C PHE A 163 13.67 -25.91 12.48
N ASN A 164 12.98 -26.91 11.93
CA ASN A 164 13.32 -28.32 12.14
C ASN A 164 14.34 -28.78 11.08
N LYS A 165 15.55 -29.12 11.52
CA LYS A 165 16.65 -29.52 10.61
C LYS A 165 16.42 -30.90 9.99
N ASP A 166 15.84 -31.83 10.74
CA ASP A 166 15.65 -33.22 10.30
C ASP A 166 14.44 -33.33 9.37
N HIS A 167 13.39 -32.55 9.66
CA HIS A 167 12.15 -32.51 8.89
C HIS A 167 11.71 -31.06 8.63
N PRO A 168 12.31 -30.35 7.66
CA PRO A 168 12.01 -28.94 7.38
C PRO A 168 10.53 -28.62 7.20
N HIS A 169 9.77 -29.48 6.53
CA HIS A 169 8.32 -29.31 6.32
C HIS A 169 7.50 -29.26 7.63
N LEU A 170 8.01 -29.82 8.73
CA LEU A 170 7.37 -29.78 10.05
C LEU A 170 7.69 -28.51 10.85
N SER A 171 8.45 -27.55 10.30
CA SER A 171 8.75 -26.29 10.99
C SER A 171 7.47 -25.47 11.22
N GLU A 172 7.34 -24.87 12.41
CA GLU A 172 6.15 -24.11 12.85
C GLU A 172 6.47 -22.60 12.88
N VAL A 173 6.54 -22.00 11.69
CA VAL A 173 7.04 -20.63 11.51
C VAL A 173 5.95 -19.57 11.56
N GLY A 174 4.67 -19.93 11.43
CA GLY A 174 3.54 -18.98 11.45
C GLY A 174 3.49 -18.20 12.77
N SER A 175 3.70 -18.90 13.89
CA SER A 175 3.74 -18.29 15.23
C SER A 175 4.77 -17.15 15.37
N CYS A 176 5.92 -17.22 14.67
CA CYS A 176 6.92 -16.16 14.71
C CYS A 176 6.41 -14.85 14.08
N PHE A 177 5.59 -14.91 13.04
CA PHE A 177 5.03 -13.70 12.42
C PHE A 177 3.99 -13.04 13.31
N LEU A 178 3.18 -13.85 14.00
CA LEU A 178 2.18 -13.35 14.94
C LEU A 178 2.80 -12.66 16.15
N GLU A 179 3.92 -13.19 16.66
CA GLU A 179 4.67 -12.59 17.77
C GLU A 179 5.25 -11.20 17.40
N TYR A 180 5.65 -10.99 16.14
CA TYR A 180 6.34 -9.77 15.69
C TYR A 180 5.44 -8.80 14.88
N GLN A 181 4.15 -9.09 14.72
CA GLN A 181 3.25 -8.30 13.88
C GLN A 181 3.18 -6.82 14.28
N THR A 182 3.24 -6.53 15.59
CA THR A 182 3.22 -5.18 16.15
C THR A 182 4.54 -4.45 15.89
N GLU A 183 5.64 -5.15 16.01
CA GLU A 183 7.00 -4.65 15.81
C GLU A 183 7.24 -4.29 14.33
N PHE A 184 6.58 -4.99 13.40
CA PHE A 184 6.64 -4.65 11.98
C PHE A 184 5.99 -3.30 11.65
N GLN A 185 5.25 -2.66 12.56
CA GLN A 185 4.70 -1.32 12.33
C GLN A 185 5.80 -0.25 12.13
N ILE A 186 7.02 -0.47 12.61
CA ILE A 186 8.16 0.46 12.39
C ILE A 186 8.50 0.64 10.90
N TYR A 187 8.13 -0.32 10.05
CA TYR A 187 8.30 -0.21 8.60
C TYR A 187 7.45 0.90 8.00
N SER A 188 6.35 1.29 8.66
CA SER A 188 5.54 2.42 8.22
C SER A 188 6.33 3.74 8.25
N GLU A 189 7.05 4.01 9.34
CA GLU A 189 7.89 5.21 9.44
C GLU A 189 8.97 5.20 8.35
N TYR A 190 9.60 4.04 8.13
CA TYR A 190 10.61 3.87 7.09
C TYR A 190 10.06 4.17 5.69
N CYS A 191 8.94 3.53 5.32
CA CYS A 191 8.30 3.69 4.02
C CYS A 191 7.82 5.14 3.79
N ASN A 192 7.34 5.81 4.83
CA ASN A 192 6.92 7.21 4.75
C ASN A 192 8.10 8.17 4.55
N ASN A 193 9.26 7.86 5.13
CA ASN A 193 10.48 8.66 4.95
C ASN A 193 11.25 8.35 3.65
N HIS A 194 11.09 7.15 3.09
CA HIS A 194 11.86 6.69 1.94
C HIS A 194 11.87 7.65 0.74
N PRO A 195 10.75 8.30 0.34
CA PRO A 195 10.79 9.32 -0.72
C PRO A 195 11.74 10.49 -0.43
N ASN A 196 11.81 10.95 0.83
CA ASN A 196 12.73 12.02 1.23
C ASN A 196 14.18 11.56 1.16
N ALA A 197 14.45 10.32 1.57
CA ALA A 197 15.77 9.71 1.42
C ALA A 197 16.22 9.66 -0.04
N CYS A 198 15.34 9.26 -0.96
CA CYS A 198 15.62 9.23 -2.40
C CYS A 198 15.93 10.64 -2.95
N MET A 199 15.19 11.66 -2.53
CA MET A 199 15.44 13.05 -2.92
C MET A 199 16.80 13.55 -2.41
N GLU A 200 17.12 13.32 -1.13
CA GLU A 200 18.38 13.78 -0.54
C GLU A 200 19.57 13.03 -1.16
N LEU A 201 19.47 11.71 -1.38
CA LEU A 201 20.49 10.96 -2.10
C LEU A 201 20.69 11.47 -3.52
N SER A 202 19.61 11.71 -4.27
CA SER A 202 19.67 12.29 -5.62
C SER A 202 20.33 13.66 -5.66
N ARG A 203 20.21 14.45 -4.57
CA ARG A 203 20.89 15.73 -4.42
C ARG A 203 22.38 15.54 -4.14
N LEU A 204 22.73 14.61 -3.24
CA LEU A 204 24.11 14.33 -2.86
C LEU A 204 24.93 13.70 -3.99
N THR A 205 24.33 12.79 -4.77
CA THR A 205 24.99 12.11 -5.90
C THR A 205 25.33 13.04 -7.07
N LYS A 206 24.80 14.27 -7.09
CA LYS A 206 25.24 15.33 -8.03
C LYS A 206 26.61 15.90 -7.70
N VAL A 207 27.14 15.63 -6.51
CA VAL A 207 28.43 16.17 -6.06
C VAL A 207 29.42 15.01 -5.90
N ASN A 208 30.48 15.03 -6.73
CA ASN A 208 31.46 13.95 -6.85
C ASN A 208 32.02 13.43 -5.52
N LYS A 209 32.22 14.30 -4.52
CA LYS A 209 32.74 13.89 -3.21
C LYS A 209 31.87 12.83 -2.52
N TYR A 210 30.54 12.92 -2.65
CA TYR A 210 29.62 11.94 -2.07
C TYR A 210 29.56 10.67 -2.90
N VAL A 211 29.64 10.78 -4.23
CA VAL A 211 29.70 9.62 -5.14
C VAL A 211 30.90 8.74 -4.79
N TYR A 212 32.11 9.33 -4.71
CA TYR A 212 33.31 8.59 -4.33
C TYR A 212 33.25 8.05 -2.90
N PHE A 213 32.65 8.81 -1.97
CA PHE A 213 32.49 8.35 -0.60
C PHE A 213 31.57 7.13 -0.49
N PHE A 214 30.41 7.14 -1.15
CA PHE A 214 29.49 6.00 -1.14
C PHE A 214 30.10 4.79 -1.84
N GLU A 215 30.79 4.98 -2.96
CA GLU A 215 31.47 3.88 -3.65
C GLU A 215 32.60 3.29 -2.80
N ALA A 216 33.37 4.12 -2.09
CA ALA A 216 34.38 3.63 -1.15
C ALA A 216 33.74 2.82 -0.01
N CYS A 217 32.62 3.27 0.55
CA CYS A 217 31.87 2.50 1.56
C CYS A 217 31.43 1.14 1.01
N ARG A 218 30.91 1.11 -0.23
CA ARG A 218 30.49 -0.10 -0.94
C ARG A 218 31.61 -1.12 -1.09
N LEU A 219 32.76 -0.67 -1.59
CA LEU A 219 33.92 -1.52 -1.84
C LEU A 219 34.53 -2.04 -0.53
N LEU A 220 34.64 -1.20 0.51
CA LEU A 220 35.22 -1.59 1.80
C LEU A 220 34.38 -2.67 2.51
N GLN A 221 33.05 -2.56 2.44
CA GLN A 221 32.13 -3.54 3.01
C GLN A 221 31.96 -4.78 2.10
N LYS A 222 32.58 -4.79 0.90
CA LYS A 222 32.46 -5.86 -0.10
C LYS A 222 31.01 -6.16 -0.46
N MET A 223 30.23 -5.09 -0.62
CA MET A 223 28.83 -5.19 -1.03
C MET A 223 28.72 -5.53 -2.51
N ILE A 224 27.60 -6.18 -2.88
CA ILE A 224 27.22 -6.38 -4.27
C ILE A 224 27.09 -5.03 -5.00
N ASP A 225 27.18 -5.07 -6.33
CA ASP A 225 27.13 -3.88 -7.18
C ASP A 225 25.70 -3.36 -7.32
N ILE A 226 25.17 -2.88 -6.20
CA ILE A 226 23.90 -2.20 -6.02
C ILE A 226 24.21 -0.87 -5.34
N SER A 227 23.60 0.20 -5.84
CA SER A 227 23.73 1.53 -5.30
C SER A 227 23.07 1.66 -3.91
N LEU A 228 23.43 2.70 -3.16
CA LEU A 228 22.89 2.90 -1.81
C LEU A 228 21.36 3.04 -1.81
N ASP A 229 20.79 3.75 -2.79
CA ASP A 229 19.34 3.86 -2.99
C ASP A 229 18.68 2.49 -3.21
N GLY A 230 19.29 1.60 -3.99
CA GLY A 230 18.81 0.23 -4.16
C GLY A 230 18.82 -0.58 -2.85
N PHE A 231 19.87 -0.42 -2.03
CA PHE A 231 19.91 -1.02 -0.70
C PHE A 231 18.81 -0.47 0.23
N LEU A 232 18.57 0.85 0.21
CA LEU A 232 17.54 1.50 1.02
C LEU A 232 16.12 1.16 0.56
N LEU A 233 15.91 0.66 -0.66
CA LEU A 233 14.62 0.16 -1.11
C LEU A 233 14.28 -1.23 -0.54
N THR A 234 15.29 -2.00 -0.08
CA THR A 234 15.08 -3.39 0.36
C THR A 234 14.07 -3.58 1.50
N PRO A 235 13.98 -2.70 2.54
CA PRO A 235 12.96 -2.85 3.58
C PRO A 235 11.53 -2.64 3.06
N VAL A 236 11.36 -1.70 2.11
CA VAL A 236 10.09 -1.44 1.44
C VAL A 236 9.64 -2.66 0.64
N GLN A 237 10.57 -3.32 -0.06
CA GLN A 237 10.27 -4.56 -0.78
C GLN A 237 9.99 -5.72 0.17
N LYS A 238 10.73 -5.82 1.28
CA LYS A 238 10.65 -6.97 2.18
C LYS A 238 9.30 -7.07 2.87
N ILE A 239 8.78 -5.96 3.38
CA ILE A 239 7.49 -5.95 4.09
C ILE A 239 6.33 -6.40 3.20
N CYS A 240 6.40 -6.14 1.89
CA CYS A 240 5.40 -6.59 0.91
C CYS A 240 5.60 -8.02 0.41
N LYS A 241 6.77 -8.62 0.61
CA LYS A 241 7.03 -10.03 0.25
C LYS A 241 6.41 -11.01 1.26
N TYR A 242 6.24 -10.61 2.51
CA TYR A 242 5.74 -11.50 3.57
C TYR A 242 4.36 -12.10 3.29
N PRO A 243 3.34 -11.33 2.86
CA PRO A 243 2.04 -11.92 2.49
C PRO A 243 2.17 -12.98 1.39
N LEU A 244 3.02 -12.77 0.39
CA LEU A 244 3.20 -13.72 -0.70
C LEU A 244 3.89 -15.01 -0.23
N GLN A 245 4.95 -14.86 0.56
CA GLN A 245 5.67 -15.99 1.17
C GLN A 245 4.74 -16.84 2.05
N LEU A 246 3.90 -16.20 2.86
CA LEU A 246 2.95 -16.87 3.75
C LEU A 246 1.77 -17.50 2.98
N ALA A 247 1.28 -16.87 1.91
CA ALA A 247 0.25 -17.44 1.05
C ALA A 247 0.74 -18.71 0.35
N GLU A 248 1.96 -18.67 -0.20
CA GLU A 248 2.59 -19.83 -0.81
C GLU A 248 2.86 -20.93 0.23
N LEU A 249 3.28 -20.56 1.45
CA LEU A 249 3.42 -21.52 2.54
C LEU A 249 2.09 -22.20 2.88
N LEU A 250 1.02 -21.41 3.05
CA LEU A 250 -0.31 -21.91 3.40
C LEU A 250 -0.83 -22.90 2.34
N LYS A 251 -0.60 -22.60 1.05
CA LYS A 251 -0.98 -23.46 -0.09
C LYS A 251 -0.44 -24.90 0.05
N TYR A 252 0.77 -25.05 0.56
CA TYR A 252 1.42 -26.36 0.79
C TYR A 252 1.31 -26.85 2.23
N THR A 253 0.46 -26.24 3.05
CA THR A 253 0.22 -26.65 4.43
C THR A 253 -1.07 -27.44 4.53
N ASN A 254 -0.99 -28.69 4.99
CA ASN A 254 -2.18 -29.48 5.24
C ASN A 254 -3.04 -28.83 6.36
N PRO A 255 -4.38 -28.71 6.23
CA PRO A 255 -5.26 -28.22 7.30
C PRO A 255 -5.13 -28.92 8.65
N GLN A 256 -4.63 -30.16 8.70
CA GLN A 256 -4.32 -30.88 9.94
C GLN A 256 -2.91 -30.62 10.49
N HIS A 257 -2.06 -29.89 9.75
CA HIS A 257 -0.72 -29.51 10.19
C HIS A 257 -0.80 -28.53 11.37
N ARG A 258 0.09 -28.69 12.36
CA ARG A 258 0.08 -27.87 13.60
C ARG A 258 0.19 -26.36 13.33
N ASP A 259 0.98 -26.00 12.31
CA ASP A 259 1.22 -24.62 11.89
C ASP A 259 0.12 -24.01 11.00
N TYR A 260 -0.90 -24.78 10.56
CA TYR A 260 -1.86 -24.29 9.55
C TYR A 260 -2.60 -23.02 10.00
N LYS A 261 -3.19 -23.04 11.21
CA LYS A 261 -3.94 -21.90 11.75
C LYS A 261 -3.03 -20.69 11.98
N ASP A 262 -1.81 -20.92 12.44
CA ASP A 262 -0.86 -19.84 12.70
C ASP A 262 -0.36 -19.21 11.40
N VAL A 263 -0.14 -19.99 10.33
CA VAL A 263 0.22 -19.48 9.00
C VAL A 263 -0.93 -18.70 8.38
N GLU A 264 -2.17 -19.18 8.51
CA GLU A 264 -3.36 -18.46 8.03
C GLU A 264 -3.54 -17.13 8.77
N ALA A 265 -3.42 -17.13 10.10
CA ALA A 265 -3.49 -15.92 10.90
C ALA A 265 -2.32 -14.97 10.58
N ALA A 266 -1.09 -15.49 10.43
CA ALA A 266 0.08 -14.71 10.05
C ALA A 266 -0.08 -14.06 8.67
N LEU A 267 -0.63 -14.78 7.70
CA LEU A 267 -0.91 -14.25 6.37
C LEU A 267 -1.84 -13.03 6.47
N ASN A 268 -2.92 -13.15 7.23
CA ASN A 268 -3.85 -12.05 7.43
C ASN A 268 -3.20 -10.87 8.18
N ALA A 269 -2.41 -11.15 9.22
CA ALA A 269 -1.68 -10.13 9.96
C ALA A 269 -0.70 -9.36 9.04
N MET A 270 0.09 -10.06 8.22
CA MET A 270 1.05 -9.42 7.33
C MET A 270 0.38 -8.69 6.16
N LYS A 271 -0.78 -9.16 5.67
CA LYS A 271 -1.63 -8.39 4.74
C LYS A 271 -2.08 -7.07 5.36
N ASN A 272 -2.53 -7.10 6.62
CA ASN A 272 -2.94 -5.90 7.34
C ASN A 272 -1.78 -4.92 7.54
N VAL A 273 -0.57 -5.41 7.87
CA VAL A 273 0.63 -4.56 7.98
C VAL A 273 0.97 -3.90 6.65
N ALA A 274 0.98 -4.64 5.54
CA ALA A 274 1.25 -4.08 4.21
C ALA A 274 0.18 -3.05 3.79
N GLN A 275 -1.10 -3.34 4.04
CA GLN A 275 -2.20 -2.41 3.79
C GLN A 275 -2.07 -1.14 4.64
N LEU A 276 -1.73 -1.26 5.93
CA LEU A 276 -1.54 -0.11 6.82
C LEU A 276 -0.42 0.81 6.33
N ILE A 277 0.70 0.25 5.87
CA ILE A 277 1.82 1.02 5.32
C ILE A 277 1.40 1.75 4.05
N ASN A 278 0.72 1.05 3.13
CA ASN A 278 0.22 1.66 1.90
C ASN A 278 -0.79 2.77 2.18
N GLU A 279 -1.67 2.54 3.16
CA GLU A 279 -2.69 3.50 3.59
C GLU A 279 -2.06 4.76 4.19
N ARG A 280 -1.09 4.61 5.09
CA ARG A 280 -0.37 5.75 5.68
C ARG A 280 0.36 6.59 4.63
N LYS A 281 0.96 5.95 3.62
CA LYS A 281 1.54 6.65 2.47
C LYS A 281 0.46 7.43 1.69
N ARG A 282 -0.67 6.79 1.39
CA ARG A 282 -1.80 7.42 0.70
C ARG A 282 -2.33 8.63 1.48
N ARG A 283 -2.44 8.56 2.80
CA ARG A 283 -2.87 9.69 3.64
C ARG A 283 -1.89 10.86 3.57
N LEU A 284 -0.59 10.58 3.63
CA LEU A 284 0.44 11.62 3.45
C LEU A 284 0.34 12.31 2.10
N GLU A 285 0.04 11.59 1.02
CA GLU A 285 -0.18 12.19 -0.31
C GLU A 285 -1.52 12.96 -0.40
N ASN A 286 -2.47 12.69 0.49
CA ASN A 286 -3.78 13.34 0.49
C ASN A 286 -3.81 14.63 1.32
N ILE A 287 -2.84 14.89 2.22
CA ILE A 287 -2.84 16.10 3.05
C ILE A 287 -2.83 17.38 2.19
N ASP A 288 -2.04 17.40 1.12
CA ASP A 288 -1.97 18.54 0.20
C ASP A 288 -3.31 18.72 -0.52
N LYS A 289 -4.01 17.62 -0.84
CA LYS A 289 -5.34 17.68 -1.49
C LYS A 289 -6.39 18.23 -0.54
N ILE A 290 -6.35 17.88 0.74
CA ILE A 290 -7.26 18.42 1.76
C ILE A 290 -7.01 19.91 1.95
N ALA A 291 -5.75 20.32 2.06
CA ALA A 291 -5.38 21.74 2.18
C ALA A 291 -5.84 22.56 0.96
N GLN A 292 -5.62 22.04 -0.25
CA GLN A 292 -6.10 22.65 -1.50
C GLN A 292 -7.62 22.71 -1.57
N TRP A 293 -8.30 21.61 -1.19
CA TRP A 293 -9.75 21.55 -1.14
C TRP A 293 -10.29 22.62 -0.20
N GLN A 294 -9.78 22.69 1.04
CA GLN A 294 -10.22 23.70 2.01
C GLN A 294 -10.00 25.12 1.49
N SER A 295 -8.85 25.39 0.88
CA SER A 295 -8.51 26.70 0.28
C SER A 295 -9.41 27.07 -0.91
N SER A 296 -10.17 26.12 -1.46
CA SER A 296 -11.16 26.35 -2.52
C SER A 296 -12.59 26.58 -2.02
N ILE A 297 -12.82 26.40 -0.71
CA ILE A 297 -14.12 26.63 -0.07
C ILE A 297 -14.23 28.11 0.31
N GLU A 298 -15.28 28.76 -0.15
CA GLU A 298 -15.62 30.14 0.18
C GLU A 298 -16.22 30.24 1.60
N ASP A 299 -16.04 31.39 2.24
CA ASP A 299 -16.54 31.68 3.59
C ASP A 299 -16.11 30.66 4.66
N TRP A 300 -14.89 30.12 4.57
CA TRP A 300 -14.40 29.14 5.55
C TRP A 300 -14.36 29.73 6.97
N GLU A 301 -14.98 29.04 7.93
CA GLU A 301 -14.97 29.42 9.34
C GLU A 301 -14.44 28.28 10.22
N GLY A 302 -13.70 28.63 11.26
CA GLY A 302 -13.11 27.69 12.22
C GLY A 302 -11.72 27.19 11.81
N GLU A 303 -11.23 26.18 12.54
CA GLU A 303 -9.89 25.63 12.34
C GLU A 303 -9.74 24.89 11.00
N ASP A 304 -8.49 24.76 10.53
CA ASP A 304 -8.16 23.94 9.38
C ASP A 304 -8.57 22.48 9.60
N VAL A 305 -9.04 21.81 8.55
CA VAL A 305 -9.42 20.40 8.56
C VAL A 305 -8.26 19.55 9.05
N LEU A 306 -7.05 19.85 8.59
CA LEU A 306 -5.82 19.13 8.92
C LEU A 306 -5.43 19.20 10.41
N VAL A 307 -6.04 20.08 11.22
CA VAL A 307 -5.79 20.11 12.66
C VAL A 307 -6.22 18.79 13.29
N LYS A 308 -7.41 18.31 12.95
CA LYS A 308 -8.04 17.11 13.51
C LYS A 308 -8.10 15.92 12.55
N SER A 309 -8.08 16.17 11.25
CA SER A 309 -8.33 15.16 10.22
C SER A 309 -7.14 14.93 9.32
N SER A 310 -7.05 13.73 8.77
CA SER A 310 -6.00 13.27 7.88
C SER A 310 -6.52 12.67 6.58
N GLU A 311 -7.83 12.39 6.51
CA GLU A 311 -8.41 11.66 5.39
C GLU A 311 -9.86 12.07 5.10
N LEU A 312 -10.19 12.24 3.81
CA LEU A 312 -11.58 12.28 3.35
C LEU A 312 -12.09 10.87 3.09
N ILE A 313 -13.09 10.43 3.87
CA ILE A 313 -13.63 9.07 3.83
C ILE A 313 -14.77 8.95 2.83
N TYR A 314 -15.67 9.95 2.82
CA TYR A 314 -16.77 9.97 1.87
C TYR A 314 -17.30 11.40 1.64
N SER A 315 -17.93 11.62 0.49
CA SER A 315 -18.63 12.87 0.22
C SER A 315 -19.87 12.66 -0.64
N GLY A 316 -20.84 13.57 -0.53
CA GLY A 316 -22.07 13.47 -1.31
C GLY A 316 -23.13 14.50 -0.94
N GLU A 317 -24.19 14.56 -1.75
CA GLU A 317 -25.36 15.39 -1.45
C GLU A 317 -26.31 14.69 -0.49
N LEU A 318 -26.77 15.41 0.53
CA LEU A 318 -27.87 14.99 1.40
C LEU A 318 -28.83 16.16 1.63
N ALA A 319 -30.09 15.82 1.89
CA ALA A 319 -31.02 16.73 2.53
C ALA A 319 -30.76 16.72 4.04
N LYS A 320 -30.44 17.87 4.64
CA LYS A 320 -30.36 18.05 6.09
C LYS A 320 -31.60 18.76 6.62
N ILE A 321 -32.12 18.28 7.74
CA ILE A 321 -33.18 18.92 8.52
C ILE A 321 -32.61 19.15 9.92
N SER A 322 -32.43 20.43 10.27
CA SER A 322 -31.62 20.83 11.44
C SER A 322 -32.35 20.69 12.77
N HIS A 323 -33.66 20.88 12.80
CA HIS A 323 -34.51 20.75 13.98
C HIS A 323 -35.96 20.50 13.52
N PRO A 324 -36.87 20.04 14.42
CA PRO A 324 -38.28 19.86 14.10
C PRO A 324 -38.86 21.13 13.45
N GLN A 325 -39.66 20.96 12.38
CA GLN A 325 -40.24 22.05 11.57
C GLN A 325 -39.27 22.87 10.68
N ALA A 326 -37.97 22.61 10.72
CA ALA A 326 -37.02 23.26 9.82
C ALA A 326 -37.26 22.86 8.35
N LYS A 327 -37.04 23.81 7.42
CA LYS A 327 -37.03 23.49 5.98
C LYS A 327 -35.86 22.56 5.66
N SER A 328 -36.13 21.56 4.82
CA SER A 328 -35.10 20.68 4.26
C SER A 328 -34.10 21.47 3.41
N GLN A 329 -32.81 21.28 3.69
CA GLN A 329 -31.71 21.96 3.01
C GLN A 329 -30.84 20.96 2.25
N GLN A 330 -30.77 21.09 0.92
CA GLN A 330 -29.82 20.33 0.12
C GLN A 330 -28.41 20.89 0.34
N ARG A 331 -27.48 20.04 0.77
CA ARG A 331 -26.09 20.40 1.08
C ARG A 331 -25.14 19.32 0.59
N MET A 332 -23.91 19.75 0.30
CA MET A 332 -22.78 18.83 0.09
C MET A 332 -22.14 18.54 1.43
N PHE A 333 -21.91 17.27 1.71
CA PHE A 333 -21.25 16.80 2.92
C PHE A 333 -19.93 16.14 2.58
N PHE A 334 -18.93 16.38 3.43
CA PHE A 334 -17.59 15.82 3.34
C PHE A 334 -17.23 15.21 4.70
N LEU A 335 -17.25 13.89 4.77
CA LEU A 335 -16.92 13.12 5.95
C LEU A 335 -15.41 12.89 6.00
N PHE A 336 -14.76 13.51 6.97
CA PHE A 336 -13.38 13.26 7.34
C PHE A 336 -13.34 12.42 8.62
N ASP A 337 -12.19 11.85 8.94
CA ASP A 337 -11.89 11.36 10.29
C ASP A 337 -12.13 12.50 11.31
N HIS A 338 -12.89 12.21 12.37
CA HIS A 338 -13.31 13.12 13.44
C HIS A 338 -14.36 14.19 13.10
N GLN A 339 -14.64 14.51 11.83
CA GLN A 339 -15.57 15.60 11.51
C GLN A 339 -16.30 15.48 10.17
N LEU A 340 -17.52 16.01 10.14
CA LEU A 340 -18.35 16.10 8.94
C LEU A 340 -18.55 17.57 8.56
N VAL A 341 -17.99 18.00 7.44
CA VAL A 341 -18.10 19.37 6.92
C VAL A 341 -19.29 19.50 5.97
N CYS A 342 -20.04 20.59 6.10
CA CYS A 342 -21.25 20.89 5.33
C CYS A 342 -21.03 22.16 4.49
N CYS A 343 -21.25 22.05 3.18
CA CYS A 343 -21.15 23.15 2.23
C CYS A 343 -22.45 23.34 1.42
N LYS A 344 -22.68 24.57 0.97
CA LYS A 344 -23.74 24.93 0.01
C LYS A 344 -23.12 25.20 -1.36
N LYS A 345 -23.65 24.58 -2.41
CA LYS A 345 -23.28 24.90 -3.79
C LYS A 345 -23.77 26.29 -4.18
N ASP A 346 -22.97 27.04 -4.93
CA ASP A 346 -23.42 28.26 -5.59
C ASP A 346 -24.57 27.97 -6.56
N LEU A 347 -25.47 28.93 -6.71
CA LEU A 347 -26.66 28.80 -7.55
C LEU A 347 -26.31 28.76 -9.05
N LEU A 348 -25.31 29.53 -9.46
CA LEU A 348 -24.90 29.69 -10.86
C LEU A 348 -23.65 28.85 -11.16
N ARG A 349 -22.71 28.82 -10.23
CA ARG A 349 -21.42 28.14 -10.37
C ARG A 349 -21.35 26.88 -9.50
N ARG A 350 -21.86 25.75 -10.02
CA ARG A 350 -21.92 24.48 -9.25
C ARG A 350 -20.57 23.96 -8.74
N ASP A 351 -19.46 24.50 -9.24
CA ASP A 351 -18.08 24.25 -8.82
C ASP A 351 -17.67 25.02 -7.55
N ILE A 352 -18.34 26.13 -7.22
CA ILE A 352 -18.13 26.89 -5.99
C ILE A 352 -18.94 26.28 -4.84
N LEU A 353 -18.28 26.11 -3.70
CA LEU A 353 -18.85 25.65 -2.45
C LEU A 353 -18.62 26.71 -1.37
N TYR A 354 -19.68 27.08 -0.66
CA TYR A 354 -19.61 27.94 0.51
C TYR A 354 -19.73 27.10 1.77
N TYR A 355 -18.80 27.27 2.70
CA TYR A 355 -18.87 26.65 4.02
C TYR A 355 -20.18 27.06 4.73
N LYS A 356 -20.75 26.13 5.50
CA LYS A 356 -21.98 26.38 6.29
C LYS A 356 -21.88 25.91 7.72
N SER A 357 -21.29 24.74 7.96
CA SER A 357 -21.07 24.21 9.30
C SER A 357 -20.18 22.98 9.28
N ARG A 358 -19.81 22.52 10.48
CA ARG A 358 -19.16 21.23 10.71
C ARG A 358 -19.80 20.53 11.91
N ILE A 359 -19.74 19.21 11.94
CA ILE A 359 -20.20 18.38 13.05
C ILE A 359 -19.01 17.58 13.56
N ASN A 360 -18.78 17.59 14.88
CA ASN A 360 -17.78 16.73 15.52
C ASN A 360 -18.30 15.30 15.56
N MET A 361 -17.69 14.38 14.82
CA MET A 361 -18.14 13.00 14.76
C MET A 361 -17.80 12.21 16.03
N ASP A 362 -16.85 12.70 16.84
CA ASP A 362 -16.46 12.04 18.09
C ASP A 362 -17.57 12.03 19.15
N ASP A 363 -18.46 13.01 19.09
CA ASP A 363 -19.60 13.14 20.00
C ASP A 363 -20.89 12.54 19.44
N MET A 364 -20.86 11.91 18.25
CA MET A 364 -22.06 11.53 17.51
C MET A 364 -22.28 10.02 17.48
N GLU A 365 -23.54 9.63 17.59
CA GLU A 365 -24.03 8.29 17.35
C GLU A 365 -24.91 8.27 16.08
N ILE A 366 -24.69 7.27 15.23
CA ILE A 366 -25.42 7.12 13.97
C ILE A 366 -26.63 6.20 14.22
N LEU A 367 -27.82 6.71 13.92
CA LEU A 367 -29.07 5.97 14.05
C LEU A 367 -29.67 5.76 12.66
N ASP A 368 -29.82 4.49 12.27
CA ASP A 368 -30.55 4.14 11.06
C ASP A 368 -32.06 4.38 11.25
N VAL A 369 -32.71 5.06 10.30
CA VAL A 369 -34.14 5.41 10.37
C VAL A 369 -34.90 4.72 9.23
N GLU A 370 -35.89 3.92 9.60
CA GLU A 370 -36.79 3.27 8.65
C GLU A 370 -37.69 4.28 7.92
N ASP A 371 -38.09 3.92 6.70
CA ASP A 371 -39.04 4.73 5.92
C ASP A 371 -40.39 4.78 6.63
N GLY A 372 -40.94 5.98 6.79
CA GLY A 372 -42.18 6.14 7.54
C GLY A 372 -42.33 7.53 8.13
N LYS A 373 -43.01 7.63 9.27
CA LYS A 373 -43.14 8.86 10.03
C LYS A 373 -42.10 8.89 11.14
N ASP A 374 -41.23 9.88 11.08
CA ASP A 374 -40.22 10.10 12.11
C ASP A 374 -40.86 10.67 13.37
N LYS A 375 -40.54 10.11 14.55
CA LYS A 375 -41.14 10.51 15.83
C LYS A 375 -40.63 11.88 16.30
N ASP A 376 -39.33 12.12 16.18
CA ASP A 376 -38.68 13.32 16.72
C ASP A 376 -39.02 14.56 15.90
N PHE A 377 -39.09 14.42 14.57
CA PHE A 377 -39.38 15.53 13.66
C PHE A 377 -40.86 15.58 13.24
N SER A 378 -41.65 14.54 13.52
CA SER A 378 -43.07 14.42 13.14
C SER A 378 -43.34 14.56 11.63
N ILE A 379 -42.35 14.25 10.79
CA ILE A 379 -42.43 14.33 9.33
C ILE A 379 -42.31 12.94 8.69
N SER A 380 -42.79 12.78 7.46
CA SER A 380 -42.53 11.56 6.69
C SER A 380 -41.13 11.62 6.08
N VAL A 381 -40.36 10.55 6.27
CA VAL A 381 -38.98 10.41 5.82
C VAL A 381 -38.83 9.17 4.94
N LYS A 382 -37.91 9.26 3.97
CA LYS A 382 -37.46 8.13 3.15
C LYS A 382 -35.95 8.15 3.01
N ASN A 383 -35.33 6.99 3.00
CA ASN A 383 -33.88 6.81 2.94
C ASN A 383 -33.15 7.69 3.96
N ALA A 384 -33.63 7.70 5.20
CA ALA A 384 -33.14 8.60 6.24
C ALA A 384 -32.22 7.91 7.26
N PHE A 385 -31.40 8.72 7.92
CA PHE A 385 -30.62 8.36 9.10
C PHE A 385 -30.42 9.61 9.96
N LYS A 386 -30.07 9.44 11.23
CA LYS A 386 -29.82 10.53 12.18
C LYS A 386 -28.41 10.48 12.74
N LEU A 387 -27.89 11.65 13.06
CA LEU A 387 -26.76 11.81 13.96
C LEU A 387 -27.29 12.39 15.27
N HIS A 388 -27.10 11.66 16.36
CA HIS A 388 -27.50 12.07 17.71
C HIS A 388 -26.25 12.37 18.53
N CYS A 389 -26.20 13.55 19.14
CA CYS A 389 -25.11 13.88 20.04
C CYS A 389 -25.23 13.06 21.34
N ARG A 390 -24.15 12.41 21.78
CA ARG A 390 -24.13 11.62 23.02
C ARG A 390 -24.25 12.48 24.28
N ASN A 391 -23.83 13.74 24.17
CA ASN A 391 -23.68 14.65 25.31
C ASN A 391 -24.80 15.70 25.38
N THR A 392 -25.62 15.84 24.32
CA THR A 392 -26.67 16.85 24.21
C THR A 392 -27.90 16.28 23.52
N GLU A 393 -29.05 16.93 23.64
CA GLU A 393 -30.28 16.54 22.91
C GLU A 393 -30.24 16.96 21.43
N GLU A 394 -29.06 17.33 20.89
CA GLU A 394 -28.92 17.72 19.49
C GLU A 394 -29.06 16.50 18.56
N VAL A 395 -30.03 16.57 17.65
CA VAL A 395 -30.30 15.55 16.62
C VAL A 395 -30.27 16.20 15.25
N HIS A 396 -29.54 15.59 14.32
CA HIS A 396 -29.53 15.97 12.92
C HIS A 396 -30.14 14.86 12.05
N LEU A 397 -31.19 15.19 11.31
CA LEU A 397 -31.84 14.27 10.39
C LEU A 397 -31.33 14.48 8.96
N PHE A 398 -30.94 13.38 8.32
CA PHE A 398 -30.44 13.36 6.95
C PHE A 398 -31.30 12.43 6.08
N CYS A 399 -31.58 12.86 4.86
CA CYS A 399 -32.27 12.04 3.86
C CYS A 399 -31.45 11.94 2.58
N ALA A 400 -31.18 10.70 2.14
CA ALA A 400 -30.57 10.42 0.85
C ALA A 400 -31.63 10.35 -0.27
N LYS A 401 -31.21 10.56 -1.53
CA LYS A 401 -32.14 10.48 -2.67
C LYS A 401 -32.52 9.03 -3.01
N LYS A 402 -31.61 8.08 -2.72
CA LYS A 402 -31.75 6.66 -3.05
C LYS A 402 -31.34 5.77 -1.87
N PRO A 403 -31.90 4.55 -1.74
CA PRO A 403 -31.54 3.63 -0.66
C PRO A 403 -30.07 3.21 -0.72
N GLU A 404 -29.49 3.05 -1.91
CA GLU A 404 -28.06 2.69 -2.04
C GLU A 404 -27.15 3.83 -1.56
N GLN A 405 -27.59 5.09 -1.69
CA GLN A 405 -26.86 6.23 -1.16
C GLN A 405 -26.89 6.26 0.36
N LYS A 406 -28.05 5.98 0.98
CA LYS A 406 -28.17 5.83 2.44
C LYS A 406 -27.20 4.77 2.96
N GLN A 407 -27.19 3.59 2.33
CA GLN A 407 -26.31 2.49 2.74
C GLN A 407 -24.83 2.84 2.61
N ARG A 408 -24.44 3.57 1.55
CA ARG A 408 -23.05 4.07 1.42
C ARG A 408 -22.68 5.05 2.53
N TRP A 409 -23.58 5.94 2.92
CA TRP A 409 -23.36 6.86 4.03
C TRP A 409 -23.22 6.14 5.37
N LEU A 410 -24.12 5.21 5.69
CA LEU A 410 -24.04 4.41 6.93
C LEU A 410 -22.71 3.65 7.01
N LYS A 411 -22.31 2.98 5.92
CA LYS A 411 -21.02 2.29 5.83
C LYS A 411 -19.84 3.25 5.96
N ALA A 412 -19.94 4.46 5.40
CA ALA A 412 -18.89 5.47 5.52
C ALA A 412 -18.69 5.93 6.97
N PHE A 413 -19.77 6.16 7.72
CA PHE A 413 -19.68 6.48 9.15
C PHE A 413 -19.11 5.34 9.99
N GLU A 414 -19.49 4.09 9.70
CA GLU A 414 -18.90 2.93 10.38
C GLU A 414 -17.39 2.81 10.10
N ASN A 415 -16.99 3.01 8.84
CA ASN A 415 -15.59 3.03 8.45
C ASN A 415 -14.81 4.15 9.15
N GLU A 416 -15.42 5.33 9.28
CA GLU A 416 -14.84 6.47 9.97
C GLU A 416 -14.59 6.20 11.45
N ARG A 417 -15.56 5.62 12.17
CA ARG A 417 -15.37 5.23 13.57
C ARG A 417 -14.28 4.16 13.74
N ARG A 418 -14.25 3.16 12.85
CA ARG A 418 -13.21 2.11 12.86
C ARG A 418 -11.82 2.70 12.61
N GLN A 419 -11.73 3.66 11.70
CA GLN A 419 -10.49 4.33 11.35
C GLN A 419 -9.95 5.17 12.51
N VAL A 420 -10.81 6.00 13.14
CA VAL A 420 -10.43 6.80 14.31
C VAL A 420 -9.90 5.92 15.44
N GLN A 421 -10.56 4.78 15.70
CA GLN A 421 -10.10 3.82 16.70
C GLN A 421 -8.70 3.25 16.35
N LEU A 422 -8.49 2.83 15.10
CA LEU A 422 -7.20 2.30 14.65
C LEU A 422 -6.07 3.34 14.74
N ASP A 423 -6.36 4.60 14.43
CA ASP A 423 -5.38 5.67 14.51
C ASP A 423 -4.96 5.94 15.96
N GLN A 424 -5.91 5.88 16.91
CA GLN A 424 -5.64 5.99 18.34
C GLN A 424 -4.80 4.82 18.87
N GLU A 425 -5.17 3.58 18.50
CA GLU A 425 -4.46 2.37 18.93
C GLU A 425 -3.04 2.30 18.38
N THR A 426 -2.84 2.76 17.14
CA THR A 426 -1.53 2.73 16.47
C THR A 426 -0.70 4.01 16.67
N GLY A 427 -1.24 5.00 17.38
CA GLY A 427 -0.60 6.31 17.58
C GLY A 427 -0.34 7.07 16.28
N PHE A 428 -1.13 6.82 15.23
CA PHE A 428 -0.95 7.49 13.94
C PHE A 428 -1.25 8.98 14.08
N SER A 429 -0.32 9.82 13.64
CA SER A 429 -0.52 11.26 13.55
C SER A 429 0.28 11.85 12.40
N ILE A 430 -0.30 12.82 11.69
CA ILE A 430 0.44 13.68 10.77
C ILE A 430 1.17 14.72 11.61
N THR A 431 2.46 14.94 11.33
CA THR A 431 3.26 15.91 12.07
C THR A 431 2.77 17.34 11.83
N GLU A 432 2.89 18.21 12.84
CA GLU A 432 2.54 19.63 12.72
C GLU A 432 3.31 20.33 11.59
N VAL A 433 4.54 19.91 11.31
CA VAL A 433 5.35 20.43 10.20
C VAL A 433 4.71 20.09 8.86
N GLN A 434 4.27 18.84 8.66
CA GLN A 434 3.60 18.40 7.44
C GLN A 434 2.27 19.12 7.23
N LYS A 435 1.46 19.28 8.29
CA LYS A 435 0.19 20.03 8.23
C LYS A 435 0.42 21.47 7.79
N LYS A 436 1.36 22.18 8.44
CA LYS A 436 1.71 23.57 8.10
C LYS A 436 2.25 23.69 6.69
N GLN A 437 3.08 22.75 6.24
CA GLN A 437 3.62 22.75 4.89
C GLN A 437 2.53 22.59 3.84
N ALA A 438 1.57 21.69 4.06
CA ALA A 438 0.45 21.48 3.16
C ALA A 438 -0.43 22.73 3.01
N MET A 439 -0.75 23.39 4.13
CA MET A 439 -1.50 24.65 4.15
C MET A 439 -0.73 25.78 3.45
N LEU A 440 0.59 25.89 3.70
CA LEU A 440 1.44 26.85 3.00
C LEU A 440 1.46 26.60 1.48
N ASN A 441 1.57 25.36 1.05
CA ASN A 441 1.55 24.98 -0.37
C ASN A 441 0.23 25.40 -1.04
N ALA A 442 -0.90 25.16 -0.37
CA ALA A 442 -2.22 25.56 -0.87
C ALA A 442 -2.38 27.08 -0.98
N SER A 443 -1.88 27.85 0.00
CA SER A 443 -1.95 29.31 -0.02
C SER A 443 -1.12 29.96 -1.14
N LYS A 444 0.04 29.38 -1.49
CA LYS A 444 0.93 29.92 -2.54
C LYS A 444 0.32 29.84 -3.94
N GLN A 445 -0.48 28.81 -4.21
CA GLN A 445 -1.13 28.62 -5.51
C GLN A 445 -2.19 29.71 -5.80
N HIS A 446 -2.75 30.35 -4.78
CA HIS A 446 -3.68 31.48 -4.94
C HIS A 446 -2.98 32.80 -5.35
N HIS A 447 -1.70 32.98 -5.01
CA HIS A 447 -0.96 34.22 -5.27
C HIS A 447 -0.23 34.28 -6.62
N THR A 448 0.05 33.14 -7.24
CA THR A 448 0.56 33.11 -8.62
C THR A 448 -0.61 33.31 -9.58
N GLY A 449 -0.74 34.53 -10.10
CA GLY A 449 -1.88 35.01 -10.89
C GLY A 449 -2.46 33.98 -11.88
N LYS A 450 -3.81 33.95 -11.92
CA LYS A 450 -4.63 33.10 -12.79
C LYS A 450 -4.02 32.91 -14.18
N PRO A 451 -3.57 31.70 -14.56
CA PRO A 451 -3.46 31.35 -15.97
C PRO A 451 -4.88 31.28 -16.55
N LYS A 452 -5.08 31.89 -17.71
CA LYS A 452 -6.35 31.86 -18.44
C LYS A 452 -6.76 30.41 -18.73
N ALA A 453 -7.99 30.10 -18.30
CA ALA A 453 -8.88 29.03 -18.74
C ALA A 453 -8.27 27.81 -19.46
N VAL A 454 -8.17 26.69 -18.74
CA VAL A 454 -8.58 25.39 -19.29
C VAL A 454 -9.66 24.85 -18.36
N THR A 455 -10.91 24.98 -18.80
CA THR A 455 -12.11 24.45 -18.18
C THR A 455 -12.06 22.92 -18.15
N ARG A 456 -11.67 22.33 -17.02
CA ARG A 456 -12.05 20.97 -16.61
C ARG A 456 -12.35 20.97 -15.10
N PRO A 457 -13.47 20.41 -14.63
CA PRO A 457 -13.92 20.62 -13.25
C PRO A 457 -13.10 19.77 -12.25
N TYR A 458 -12.44 20.40 -11.28
CA TYR A 458 -11.75 19.72 -10.17
C TYR A 458 -12.73 18.89 -9.30
N TYR A 459 -13.99 19.33 -9.22
CA TYR A 459 -15.10 18.63 -8.58
C TYR A 459 -15.43 17.27 -9.23
N ASP A 460 -15.18 17.11 -10.53
CA ASP A 460 -15.43 15.85 -11.26
C ASP A 460 -14.29 14.83 -11.03
N PHE A 461 -13.11 15.30 -10.58
CA PHE A 461 -11.95 14.46 -10.29
C PHE A 461 -12.07 13.72 -8.95
N LEU A 462 -12.64 14.35 -7.93
CA LEU A 462 -12.97 13.67 -6.66
C LEU A 462 -14.15 12.68 -6.81
N MET A 463 -15.01 12.90 -7.81
CA MET A 463 -16.21 12.08 -8.08
C MET A 463 -15.97 10.92 -9.05
N ARG A 464 -14.87 10.92 -9.82
CA ARG A 464 -14.44 9.80 -10.65
C ARG A 464 -13.31 9.03 -9.97
N GLN A 465 -13.67 8.02 -9.18
CA GLN A 465 -12.83 6.83 -9.10
C GLN A 465 -12.90 6.07 -10.43
N LYS A 466 -12.12 6.53 -11.40
CA LYS A 466 -11.42 5.69 -12.36
C LYS A 466 -9.98 6.21 -12.41
N HIS A 467 -9.03 5.28 -12.36
CA HIS A 467 -7.59 5.53 -12.38
C HIS A 467 -7.21 6.64 -13.39
N PRO A 468 -6.32 7.58 -13.05
CA PRO A 468 -5.93 8.64 -13.97
C PRO A 468 -5.30 8.04 -15.23
N THR A 469 -5.71 8.52 -16.42
CA THR A 469 -4.91 8.46 -17.65
C THR A 469 -4.15 9.79 -17.80
N LEU A 470 -2.88 9.75 -18.21
CA LEU A 470 -1.91 10.85 -18.23
C LEU A 470 -2.02 11.57 -19.58
N PRO A 471 -1.79 12.89 -19.63
CA PRO A 471 -1.67 13.63 -20.87
C PRO A 471 -0.36 13.26 -21.60
N THR A 472 -0.47 13.06 -22.91
CA THR A 472 0.64 12.93 -23.85
C THR A 472 1.47 14.22 -23.84
N THR A 473 2.80 14.08 -23.92
CA THR A 473 3.85 15.12 -24.12
C THR A 473 4.63 15.57 -22.87
N LEU A 474 5.75 14.88 -22.61
CA LEU A 474 6.98 15.45 -22.05
C LEU A 474 8.21 14.88 -22.80
N PRO A 475 9.30 15.65 -22.92
CA PRO A 475 10.35 15.45 -23.92
C PRO A 475 11.34 14.33 -23.58
N GLN A 476 11.81 13.69 -24.66
CA GLN A 476 12.80 12.62 -24.76
C GLN A 476 14.06 12.89 -23.90
N GLN A 477 14.22 12.17 -22.78
CA GLN A 477 15.49 12.15 -22.05
C GLN A 477 16.48 11.21 -22.75
N GLN A 478 17.63 11.78 -23.09
CA GLN A 478 18.72 11.11 -23.79
C GLN A 478 19.36 10.02 -22.92
N VAL A 479 19.44 8.83 -23.52
CA VAL A 479 20.11 7.62 -23.02
C VAL A 479 21.62 7.84 -22.96
N PHE A 480 22.22 7.63 -21.79
CA PHE A 480 23.68 7.45 -21.67
C PHE A 480 24.00 5.96 -21.64
N MET A 481 24.58 5.45 -22.73
CA MET A 481 25.17 4.13 -22.80
C MET A 481 26.56 4.14 -22.15
N LEU A 482 26.84 3.20 -21.24
CA LEU A 482 28.19 2.97 -20.72
C LEU A 482 28.59 1.49 -20.90
N ALA A 483 29.86 1.34 -21.29
CA ALA A 483 30.45 0.17 -21.92
C ALA A 483 30.67 -1.04 -20.99
N GLU A 484 30.62 -2.23 -21.60
CA GLU A 484 30.87 -3.53 -20.97
C GLU A 484 32.33 -3.73 -20.51
N PRO A 485 32.55 -4.35 -19.33
CA PRO A 485 33.77 -5.09 -19.05
C PRO A 485 33.57 -6.61 -19.21
N LYS A 486 34.57 -7.23 -19.85
CA LYS A 486 34.64 -8.64 -20.28
C LYS A 486 34.46 -9.64 -19.12
N ARG A 487 33.51 -10.57 -19.30
CA ARG A 487 33.27 -11.74 -18.42
C ARG A 487 34.28 -12.88 -18.68
N LYS A 488 34.61 -13.64 -17.63
CA LYS A 488 34.98 -15.08 -17.71
C LYS A 488 33.77 -15.92 -17.25
N PRO A 489 33.59 -17.14 -17.79
CA PRO A 489 32.27 -17.79 -17.84
C PRO A 489 31.94 -18.58 -16.56
N SER A 490 30.68 -18.46 -16.12
CA SER A 490 30.04 -19.37 -15.16
C SER A 490 28.81 -19.98 -15.85
N ASN A 491 28.61 -21.29 -15.63
CA ASN A 491 27.74 -22.21 -16.37
C ASN A 491 26.22 -21.98 -16.22
N PHE A 492 25.78 -20.76 -15.90
CA PHE A 492 24.37 -20.42 -15.72
C PHE A 492 23.67 -20.00 -17.04
N TRP A 493 24.41 -19.41 -17.98
CA TRP A 493 23.81 -18.73 -19.16
C TRP A 493 23.49 -19.62 -20.37
N GLN A 494 23.88 -20.90 -20.39
CA GLN A 494 23.78 -21.72 -21.62
C GLN A 494 22.42 -22.37 -21.87
N ASN A 495 21.51 -22.43 -20.89
CA ASN A 495 20.26 -23.17 -21.05
C ASN A 495 19.06 -22.36 -21.54
N ILE A 496 19.17 -21.03 -21.69
CA ILE A 496 18.05 -20.18 -22.15
C ILE A 496 18.15 -19.84 -23.65
N SER A 497 19.33 -19.91 -24.26
CA SER A 497 19.54 -19.46 -25.65
C SER A 497 19.21 -20.52 -26.73
N ARG A 498 18.49 -21.61 -26.42
CA ARG A 498 18.29 -22.74 -27.35
C ARG A 498 16.83 -23.10 -27.59
N LEU A 499 15.95 -22.13 -27.84
CA LEU A 499 14.62 -22.43 -28.41
C LEU A 499 14.16 -21.31 -29.34
N THR A 500 14.54 -21.38 -30.61
CA THR A 500 13.65 -21.37 -31.79
C THR A 500 14.49 -21.30 -33.08
N PRO A 501 14.33 -22.24 -34.03
CA PRO A 501 14.91 -22.13 -35.36
C PRO A 501 13.86 -21.59 -36.33
N PHE A 502 14.12 -20.49 -37.06
CA PHE A 502 13.57 -20.34 -38.41
C PHE A 502 14.50 -19.53 -39.33
N ARG A 503 14.56 -20.04 -40.56
CA ARG A 503 15.45 -19.70 -41.66
C ARG A 503 15.07 -18.38 -42.33
N LYS A 504 16.13 -17.68 -42.77
CA LYS A 504 16.28 -16.67 -43.85
C LYS A 504 15.22 -15.59 -43.98
#